data_AF-M1B9R5-F1
#
_entry.id   AF-M1B9R5-F1
#
_cell.length_a   1.000
_cell.length_b   1.000
_cell.length_c   1.000
_cell.angle_alpha   90.00
_cell.angle_beta   90.00
_cell.angle_gamma   90.00
#
_symmetry.space_group_name_H-M   'P 1'
#
loop_
_entity.id
_entity.type
_entity.pdbx_description
1 polymer ?
#
loop_
_entity_poly.entity_id
_entity_poly.type
_entity_poly.pdbx_seq_one_letter_code
_entity_poly.pdbx_strand_id
1 'polypeptide(L)'
;MGIGLIASCMSIALSAITESIRRQRAIEEGHADDPNALVKMSAMWFVPQYTLLGVAEAAHGVGQIEFLYALLPKSMSSIASAMYTVGTAVSSLIGSILVSGVDWLSSTGDKTSWLSSNINRGHLDYYFWLLTLLNLLNLLYFLVICWLYEPSNNGSSRSPHVTEDKECDYRLLPES
;
A
#
# COMPACT_ATOMS: atom_id res chain seq x y z
N MET A 1 3.90 -8.52 5.02
CA MET A 1 2.58 -8.09 4.51
C MET A 1 1.76 -7.33 5.56
N GLY A 2 1.28 -7.96 6.64
CA GLY A 2 0.36 -7.31 7.61
C GLY A 2 0.88 -6.03 8.25
N ILE A 3 2.14 -6.02 8.72
CA ILE A 3 2.80 -4.81 9.26
C ILE A 3 2.80 -3.68 8.23
N GLY A 4 3.05 -4.01 6.96
CA GLY A 4 3.04 -3.02 5.87
C GLY A 4 1.66 -2.41 5.64
N LEU A 5 0.59 -3.21 5.73
CA LEU A 5 -0.78 -2.72 5.61
C LEU A 5 -1.17 -1.77 6.75
N ILE A 6 -0.77 -2.07 7.99
CA ILE A 6 -1.01 -1.21 9.15
C ILE A 6 -0.24 0.11 9.00
N ALA A 7 1.04 0.04 8.64
CA ALA A 7 1.87 1.22 8.43
C ALA A 7 1.35 2.10 7.28
N SER A 8 0.85 1.51 6.19
CA SER A 8 0.19 2.22 5.08
C SER A 8 -1.06 2.97 5.57
N CYS A 9 -1.92 2.30 6.33
CA CYS A 9 -3.14 2.90 6.88
C CYS A 9 -2.82 4.11 7.77
N MET A 10 -1.80 3.99 8.64
CA MET A 10 -1.34 5.09 9.48
C MET A 10 -0.74 6.25 8.65
N SER A 11 0.04 5.93 7.60
CA SER A 11 0.61 6.94 6.70
C SER A 11 -0.46 7.78 6.00
N ILE A 12 -1.47 7.14 5.43
CA ILE A 12 -2.55 7.84 4.71
C ILE A 12 -3.42 8.64 5.68
N ALA A 13 -3.67 8.13 6.89
CA ALA A 13 -4.36 8.88 7.95
C ALA A 13 -3.57 10.15 8.35
N LEU A 14 -2.24 10.05 8.50
CA LEU A 14 -1.39 11.22 8.75
C LEU A 14 -1.45 12.22 7.59
N SER A 15 -1.51 11.74 6.34
CA SER A 15 -1.67 12.60 5.17
C SER A 15 -3.01 13.33 5.18
N ALA A 16 -4.10 12.67 5.57
CA ALA A 16 -5.41 13.29 5.73
C ALA A 16 -5.38 14.41 6.78
N ILE A 17 -4.79 14.14 7.95
CA ILE A 17 -4.67 15.12 9.05
C ILE A 17 -3.82 16.31 8.62
N THR A 18 -2.65 16.06 8.04
CA THR A 18 -1.71 17.09 7.61
C THR A 18 -2.33 17.99 6.56
N GLU A 19 -3.09 17.42 5.62
CA GLU A 19 -3.80 18.18 4.60
C GLU A 19 -4.94 19.03 5.20
N SER A 20 -5.73 18.48 6.13
CA SER A 20 -6.75 19.26 6.83
C SER A 20 -6.15 20.47 7.56
N ILE A 21 -4.99 20.30 8.22
CA ILE A 21 -4.27 21.39 8.89
C ILE A 21 -3.72 22.41 7.89
N ARG A 22 -3.09 21.94 6.80
CA ARG A 22 -2.54 22.81 5.74
C ARG A 22 -3.64 23.67 5.12
N ARG A 23 -4.77 23.04 4.77
CA ARG A 23 -5.93 23.71 4.18
C ARG A 23 -6.53 24.74 5.13
N GLN A 24 -6.68 24.40 6.41
CA GLN A 24 -7.20 25.35 7.40
C GLN A 24 -6.32 26.60 7.50
N ARG A 25 -4.99 26.43 7.55
CA ARG A 25 -4.05 27.58 7.55
C ARG A 25 -4.15 28.41 6.28
N ALA A 26 -4.28 27.78 5.11
CA ALA A 26 -4.44 28.50 3.85
C ALA A 26 -5.70 29.40 3.84
N ILE A 27 -6.80 28.92 4.43
CA ILE A 27 -8.05 29.67 4.55
C ILE A 27 -7.89 30.83 5.56
N GLU A 28 -7.25 30.58 6.71
CA GLU A 28 -6.99 31.60 7.74
C GLU A 28 -6.06 32.73 7.25
N GLU A 29 -5.10 32.42 6.39
CA GLU A 29 -4.20 33.40 5.76
C GLU A 29 -4.87 34.17 4.60
N GLY A 30 -6.11 33.86 4.24
CA GLY A 30 -6.86 34.51 3.16
C GLY A 30 -6.47 34.02 1.76
N HIS A 31 -5.81 32.88 1.67
CA HIS A 31 -5.27 32.30 0.43
C HIS A 31 -6.19 31.22 -0.19
N ALA A 32 -7.48 31.22 0.15
CA ALA A 32 -8.44 30.21 -0.30
C ALA A 32 -8.58 30.17 -1.85
N ASP A 33 -8.53 31.32 -2.51
CA ASP A 33 -8.70 31.44 -3.97
C ASP A 33 -7.37 31.53 -4.75
N ASP A 34 -6.24 31.61 -4.05
CA ASP A 34 -4.91 31.66 -4.68
C ASP A 34 -4.25 30.27 -4.67
N PRO A 35 -4.18 29.57 -5.81
CA PRO A 35 -3.58 28.24 -5.90
C PRO A 35 -2.05 28.25 -5.71
N ASN A 36 -1.38 29.40 -5.90
CA ASN A 36 0.08 29.53 -5.79
C ASN A 36 0.54 30.15 -4.47
N ALA A 37 -0.40 30.50 -3.58
CA ALA A 37 -0.08 31.09 -2.31
C ALA A 37 0.72 30.12 -1.43
N LEU A 38 1.83 30.62 -0.91
CA LEU A 38 2.71 29.87 -0.02
C LEU A 38 2.14 29.88 1.39
N VAL A 39 1.50 28.77 1.78
CA VAL A 39 1.06 28.54 3.15
C VAL A 39 2.30 28.45 4.04
N LYS A 40 2.33 29.20 5.14
CA LYS A 40 3.45 29.15 6.10
C LYS A 40 3.41 27.86 6.92
N MET A 41 3.87 26.77 6.30
CA MET A 41 3.96 25.45 6.91
C MET A 41 5.33 24.83 6.62
N SER A 42 5.94 24.23 7.64
CA SER A 42 7.23 23.56 7.46
C SER A 42 7.06 22.27 6.65
N ALA A 43 7.98 22.01 5.72
CA ALA A 43 8.03 20.75 4.98
C ALA A 43 8.24 19.53 5.90
N MET A 44 8.70 19.74 7.14
CA MET A 44 8.89 18.66 8.13
C MET A 44 7.61 17.91 8.48
N TRP A 45 6.43 18.50 8.27
CA TRP A 45 5.15 17.83 8.53
C TRP A 45 4.90 16.63 7.61
N PHE A 46 5.53 16.60 6.43
CA PHE A 46 5.43 15.46 5.51
C PHE A 46 6.39 14.31 5.87
N VAL A 47 7.42 14.56 6.68
CA VAL A 47 8.39 13.54 7.09
C VAL A 47 7.75 12.31 7.75
N PRO A 48 6.85 12.45 8.75
CA PRO A 48 6.28 11.28 9.42
C PRO A 48 5.49 10.39 8.46
N GLN A 49 4.62 10.95 7.62
CA GLN A 49 3.84 10.17 6.66
C GLN A 49 4.73 9.47 5.62
N TYR A 50 5.73 10.14 5.03
CA TYR A 50 6.62 9.49 4.06
C TYR A 50 7.53 8.43 4.68
N THR A 51 7.94 8.61 5.94
CA THR A 51 8.71 7.59 6.66
C THR A 51 7.87 6.33 6.87
N LEU A 52 6.62 6.49 7.31
CA LEU A 52 5.71 5.35 7.48
C LEU A 52 5.38 4.68 6.14
N LEU A 53 5.17 5.46 5.07
CA LEU A 53 4.95 4.93 3.74
C LEU A 53 6.14 4.07 3.26
N GLY A 54 7.37 4.53 3.48
CA GLY A 54 8.57 3.75 3.12
C GLY A 54 8.66 2.43 3.88
N VAL A 55 8.38 2.44 5.19
CA VAL A 55 8.29 1.21 6.00
C VAL A 55 7.18 0.29 5.50
N ALA A 56 6.03 0.87 5.14
CA ALA A 56 4.88 0.15 4.63
C ALA A 56 5.22 -0.62 3.33
N GLU A 57 5.79 0.09 2.36
CA GLU A 57 6.20 -0.46 1.06
C GLU A 57 7.24 -1.57 1.23
N ALA A 58 8.27 -1.35 2.04
CA ALA A 58 9.31 -2.35 2.28
C ALA A 58 8.75 -3.63 2.93
N ALA A 59 7.96 -3.49 3.99
CA ALA A 59 7.39 -4.64 4.72
C ALA A 59 6.27 -5.35 3.94
N HIS A 60 5.56 -4.63 3.06
CA HIS A 60 4.55 -5.18 2.19
C HIS A 60 5.19 -5.93 1.02
N GLY A 61 6.07 -5.27 0.26
CA GLY A 61 6.70 -5.81 -0.94
C GLY A 61 7.56 -7.04 -0.65
N VAL A 62 8.42 -6.99 0.37
CA VAL A 62 9.21 -8.17 0.79
C VAL A 62 8.27 -9.32 1.18
N GLY A 63 7.23 -9.03 1.96
CA GLY A 63 6.28 -10.05 2.38
C GLY A 63 5.50 -10.69 1.22
N GLN A 64 5.14 -9.91 0.20
CA GLN A 64 4.44 -10.42 -0.99
C GLN A 64 5.33 -11.35 -1.81
N ILE A 65 6.58 -10.95 -2.07
CA ILE A 65 7.51 -11.76 -2.87
C ILE A 65 7.86 -13.06 -2.15
N GLU A 66 8.15 -13.01 -0.84
CA GLU A 66 8.41 -14.22 -0.04
C GLU A 66 7.20 -15.16 -0.01
N PHE A 67 5.99 -14.62 0.11
CA PHE A 67 4.76 -15.41 0.04
C PHE A 67 4.57 -16.07 -1.33
N LEU A 68 4.83 -15.34 -2.42
CA LEU A 68 4.77 -15.90 -3.77
C LEU A 68 5.81 -17.01 -3.98
N TYR A 69 7.01 -16.88 -3.43
CA TYR A 69 8.02 -17.94 -3.46
C TYR A 69 7.71 -19.13 -2.55
N ALA A 70 6.94 -18.95 -1.47
CA ALA A 70 6.45 -20.06 -0.67
C ALA A 70 5.38 -20.88 -1.41
N LEU A 71 4.58 -20.24 -2.26
CA LEU A 71 3.54 -20.89 -3.07
C LEU A 71 4.04 -21.47 -4.39
N LEU A 72 5.05 -20.84 -5.02
CA LEU A 72 5.59 -21.23 -6.32
C LEU A 72 7.01 -21.81 -6.16
N PRO A 73 7.31 -23.00 -6.71
CA PRO A 73 8.65 -23.58 -6.62
C PRO A 73 9.71 -22.67 -7.27
N LYS A 74 10.97 -22.72 -6.79
CA LYS A 74 12.07 -21.83 -7.24
C LYS A 74 12.28 -21.79 -8.76
N SER A 75 11.91 -22.84 -9.50
CA SER A 75 11.94 -22.88 -10.97
C SER A 75 11.00 -21.89 -11.65
N MET A 76 10.03 -21.31 -10.94
CA MET A 76 9.03 -20.37 -11.45
C MET A 76 9.24 -18.94 -10.94
N SER A 77 10.46 -18.60 -10.51
CA SER A 77 10.76 -17.27 -9.97
C SER A 77 10.43 -16.13 -10.94
N SER A 78 10.66 -16.33 -12.25
CA SER A 78 10.27 -15.37 -13.29
C SER A 78 8.76 -15.12 -13.38
N ILE A 79 7.94 -16.12 -13.05
CA ILE A 79 6.48 -15.99 -13.06
C ILE A 79 6.02 -15.21 -11.83
N ALA A 80 6.63 -15.47 -10.65
CA ALA A 80 6.36 -14.71 -9.44
C ALA A 80 6.65 -13.20 -9.63
N SER A 81 7.79 -12.85 -10.24
CA SER A 81 8.11 -11.45 -10.54
C SER A 81 7.17 -10.83 -11.58
N ALA A 82 6.74 -11.60 -12.58
CA ALA A 82 5.78 -11.14 -13.59
C ALA A 82 4.41 -10.86 -12.95
N MET A 83 3.90 -11.76 -12.10
CA MET A 83 2.65 -11.57 -11.36
C MET A 83 2.70 -10.35 -10.46
N TYR A 84 3.81 -10.15 -9.74
CA TYR A 84 4.01 -8.95 -8.91
C TYR A 84 3.94 -7.67 -9.76
N THR A 85 4.66 -7.64 -10.88
CA THR A 85 4.70 -6.47 -11.78
C THR A 85 3.32 -6.18 -12.39
N VAL A 86 2.61 -7.21 -12.85
CA VAL A 86 1.24 -7.07 -13.37
C VAL A 86 0.29 -6.60 -12.27
N GLY A 87 0.44 -7.10 -11.04
CA GLY A 87 -0.32 -6.64 -9.88
C GLY A 87 -0.15 -5.14 -9.64
N THR A 88 1.09 -4.64 -9.70
CA THR A 88 1.39 -3.20 -9.58
C THR A 88 0.81 -2.39 -10.75
N ALA A 89 0.86 -2.92 -11.98
CA ALA A 89 0.25 -2.26 -13.14
C ALA A 89 -1.28 -2.15 -13.00
N VAL A 90 -1.94 -3.23 -12.58
CA VAL A 90 -3.39 -3.25 -12.32
C VAL A 90 -3.74 -2.28 -11.18
N SER A 91 -2.97 -2.26 -10.09
CA SER A 91 -3.14 -1.31 -8.99
C SER A 91 -3.09 0.15 -9.48
N SER A 92 -2.16 0.47 -10.38
CA SER A 92 -2.04 1.81 -10.97
C SER A 92 -3.27 2.19 -11.79
N LEU A 93 -3.81 1.27 -12.59
CA LEU A 93 -5.05 1.49 -13.35
C LEU A 93 -6.25 1.71 -12.41
N ILE A 94 -6.37 0.92 -11.35
CA ILE A 94 -7.42 1.08 -10.33
C ILE A 94 -7.28 2.46 -9.66
N GLY A 95 -6.05 2.90 -9.36
CA GLY A 95 -5.79 4.22 -8.82
C GLY A 95 -6.28 5.35 -9.74
N SER A 96 -6.00 5.25 -11.05
CA SER A 96 -6.51 6.21 -12.04
C SER A 96 -8.04 6.23 -12.10
N ILE A 97 -8.68 5.05 -12.13
CA ILE A 97 -10.15 4.94 -12.13
C ILE A 97 -10.74 5.56 -10.87
N LEU A 98 -10.12 5.33 -9.71
CA LEU A 98 -10.57 5.90 -8.44
C LEU A 98 -10.50 7.43 -8.47
N VAL A 99 -9.39 8.00 -8.95
CA VAL A 99 -9.23 9.46 -9.09
C VAL A 99 -10.29 10.04 -10.02
N SER A 100 -10.45 9.46 -11.22
CA SER A 100 -11.45 9.94 -12.19
C SER A 100 -12.89 9.79 -11.67
N GLY A 101 -13.19 8.70 -10.95
CA GLY A 101 -14.50 8.46 -10.35
C GLY A 101 -14.82 9.47 -9.24
N VAL A 102 -13.87 9.76 -8.36
CA VAL A 102 -14.03 10.77 -7.31
C VAL A 102 -14.18 12.17 -7.92
N ASP A 103 -13.38 12.52 -8.92
CA ASP A 103 -13.46 13.81 -9.57
C ASP A 103 -14.81 14.01 -10.27
N TRP A 104 -15.29 12.99 -10.98
CA TRP A 104 -16.61 13.00 -11.60
C TRP A 104 -17.75 13.14 -10.57
N LEU A 105 -17.70 12.36 -9.49
CA LEU A 105 -18.72 12.40 -8.44
C LEU A 105 -18.70 13.73 -7.68
N SER A 106 -17.51 14.26 -7.39
CA SER A 106 -17.35 15.51 -6.63
C SER A 106 -17.66 16.75 -7.45
N SER A 107 -17.49 16.72 -8.77
CA SER A 107 -17.80 17.84 -9.68
C SER A 107 -19.28 17.92 -10.05
N THR A 108 -20.08 16.93 -9.67
CA THR A 108 -21.52 16.90 -9.96
C THR A 108 -22.28 17.92 -9.10
N GLY A 109 -22.91 18.91 -9.74
CA GLY A 109 -23.83 19.85 -9.09
C GLY A 109 -23.22 21.19 -8.65
N ASP A 110 -22.28 21.74 -9.43
CA ASP A 110 -21.70 23.08 -9.22
C ASP A 110 -20.92 23.27 -7.90
N LYS A 111 -20.55 22.14 -7.28
CA LYS A 111 -19.71 22.09 -6.08
C LYS A 111 -18.23 21.99 -6.48
N THR A 112 -17.37 22.54 -5.65
CA THR A 112 -15.91 22.45 -5.82
C THR A 112 -15.45 20.99 -5.76
N SER A 113 -14.81 20.50 -6.82
CA SER A 113 -14.20 19.16 -6.83
C SER A 113 -13.24 18.97 -5.66
N TRP A 114 -13.22 17.78 -5.05
CA TRP A 114 -12.25 17.40 -4.04
C TRP A 114 -10.81 17.53 -4.58
N LEU A 115 -10.61 17.21 -5.87
CA LEU A 115 -9.36 17.36 -6.61
C LEU A 115 -9.37 18.61 -7.50
N SER A 116 -9.88 19.73 -6.98
CA SER A 116 -9.84 20.99 -7.72
C SER A 116 -8.40 21.42 -8.01
N SER A 117 -8.19 22.04 -9.17
CA SER A 117 -6.90 22.66 -9.56
C SER A 117 -6.40 23.67 -8.51
N ASN A 118 -7.33 24.32 -7.80
CA ASN A 118 -7.00 25.07 -6.61
C ASN A 118 -7.08 24.15 -5.38
N ILE A 119 -5.91 23.70 -4.91
CA ILE A 119 -5.76 22.82 -3.74
C ILE A 119 -6.24 23.46 -2.42
N ASN A 120 -6.26 24.79 -2.32
CA ASN A 120 -6.73 25.51 -1.14
C ASN A 120 -8.27 25.55 -1.08
N ARG A 121 -8.92 25.55 -2.25
CA ARG A 121 -10.38 25.50 -2.39
C ARG A 121 -10.92 24.07 -2.43
N GLY A 122 -10.15 23.15 -3.01
CA GLY A 122 -10.42 21.72 -3.04
C GLY A 122 -10.47 21.12 -1.64
N HIS A 123 -11.16 19.98 -1.53
CA HIS A 123 -11.23 19.20 -0.29
C HIS A 123 -10.44 17.91 -0.46
N LEU A 124 -9.12 18.07 -0.64
CA LEU A 124 -8.20 16.95 -0.84
C LEU A 124 -8.11 16.07 0.41
N ASP A 125 -8.40 16.64 1.58
CA ASP A 125 -8.59 15.94 2.84
C ASP A 125 -9.67 14.84 2.75
N TYR A 126 -10.81 15.09 2.08
CA TYR A 126 -11.83 14.05 1.90
C TYR A 126 -11.35 12.89 1.02
N TYR A 127 -10.54 13.17 0.01
CA TYR A 127 -9.93 12.12 -0.81
C TYR A 127 -8.97 11.25 0.03
N PHE A 128 -8.15 11.85 0.90
CA PHE A 128 -7.30 11.09 1.82
C PHE A 128 -8.08 10.31 2.88
N TRP A 129 -9.18 10.84 3.40
CA TRP A 129 -10.08 10.10 4.29
C TRP A 129 -10.73 8.90 3.58
N LEU A 130 -11.16 9.07 2.33
CA LEU A 130 -11.65 7.96 1.50
C LEU A 130 -10.58 6.86 1.33
N LEU A 131 -9.35 7.25 1.01
CA LEU A 131 -8.24 6.30 0.88
C LEU A 131 -7.91 5.61 2.20
N THR A 132 -8.04 6.31 3.34
CA THR A 132 -7.87 5.74 4.68
C THR A 132 -8.91 4.66 4.93
N LEU A 133 -10.20 4.94 4.63
CA LEU A 133 -11.26 3.95 4.77
C LEU A 133 -11.05 2.74 3.87
N LEU A 134 -10.64 2.95 2.61
CA LEU A 134 -10.37 1.87 1.67
C LEU A 134 -9.18 1.00 2.14
N ASN A 135 -8.13 1.61 2.69
CA ASN A 135 -7.00 0.89 3.28
C ASN A 135 -7.42 0.10 4.52
N LEU A 136 -8.29 0.66 5.36
CA LEU A 136 -8.82 -0.03 6.53
C LEU A 136 -9.66 -1.25 6.12
N LEU A 137 -10.53 -1.11 5.11
CA LEU A 137 -11.29 -2.23 4.56
C LEU A 137 -10.38 -3.31 3.97
N ASN A 138 -9.31 -2.93 3.27
CA ASN A 138 -8.30 -3.85 2.76
C ASN A 138 -7.56 -4.59 3.90
N LEU A 139 -7.22 -3.90 4.99
CA LEU A 139 -6.62 -4.52 6.18
C LEU A 139 -7.59 -5.52 6.83
N LEU A 140 -8.86 -5.16 6.98
CA LEU A 140 -9.88 -6.06 7.53
C LEU A 140 -10.08 -7.29 6.65
N TYR A 141 -10.16 -7.10 5.33
CA TYR A 141 -10.22 -8.19 4.37
C TYR A 141 -9.01 -9.12 4.51
N PHE A 142 -7.80 -8.58 4.58
CA PHE A 142 -6.58 -9.36 4.80
C PHE A 142 -6.64 -10.18 6.11
N LEU A 143 -7.10 -9.58 7.21
CA LEU A 143 -7.25 -10.28 8.49
C LEU A 143 -8.26 -11.43 8.42
N VAL A 144 -9.38 -11.24 7.73
CA VAL A 144 -10.38 -12.29 7.51
C VAL A 144 -9.79 -13.46 6.72
N ILE A 145 -8.99 -13.18 5.67
CA ILE A 145 -8.32 -14.22 4.89
C ILE A 145 -7.28 -14.96 5.74
N CYS A 146 -6.46 -14.25 6.53
CA CYS A 146 -5.52 -14.90 7.45
C CYS A 146 -6.25 -15.80 8.45
N TRP A 147 -7.34 -15.31 9.03
CA TRP A 147 -8.15 -16.08 9.97
C TRP A 147 -8.84 -17.29 9.33
N LEU A 148 -9.16 -17.24 8.04
CA LEU A 148 -9.71 -18.38 7.28
C LEU A 148 -8.63 -19.36 6.82
N TYR A 149 -7.38 -18.94 6.72
CA TYR A 149 -6.26 -19.79 6.32
C TYR A 149 -5.72 -20.63 7.50
N GLU A 150 -5.69 -20.05 8.70
CA GLU A 150 -5.30 -20.68 9.98
C GLU A 150 -6.08 -21.98 10.37
N PRO A 151 -7.41 -22.12 10.15
CA PRO A 151 -8.19 -23.27 10.61
C PRO A 151 -7.88 -24.58 9.84
N SER A 152 -7.23 -24.49 8.67
CA SER A 152 -6.87 -25.65 7.86
C SER A 152 -5.61 -26.37 8.37
N ASN A 153 -4.78 -25.72 9.19
CA ASN A 153 -3.49 -26.28 9.62
C ASN A 153 -3.55 -27.03 10.98
N ASN A 154 -4.70 -27.04 11.66
CA ASN A 154 -4.88 -27.81 12.90
C ASN A 154 -5.29 -29.29 12.65
N GLY A 155 -5.20 -29.76 11.39
CA GLY A 155 -5.56 -31.13 10.99
C GLY A 155 -4.42 -31.98 10.40
N SER A 156 -3.20 -31.45 10.25
CA SER A 156 -2.05 -32.26 9.80
C SER A 156 -0.87 -32.10 10.74
N SER A 157 -0.78 -33.05 11.66
CA SER A 157 0.38 -33.26 12.51
C SER A 157 1.67 -33.36 11.69
N ARG A 158 2.73 -32.69 12.16
CA ARG A 158 4.15 -33.04 12.03
C ARG A 158 4.57 -33.83 10.78
N SER A 159 5.39 -33.19 9.94
CA SER A 159 6.66 -33.81 9.57
C SER A 159 7.75 -32.74 9.52
N PRO A 160 8.84 -32.85 10.32
CA PRO A 160 10.00 -32.02 10.14
C PRO A 160 10.58 -32.35 8.77
N HIS A 161 10.67 -31.34 7.90
CA HIS A 161 11.42 -31.45 6.67
C HIS A 161 12.88 -31.74 7.08
N VAL A 162 13.26 -33.02 7.04
CA VAL A 162 14.65 -33.43 7.04
C VAL A 162 15.28 -32.67 5.88
N THR A 163 16.22 -31.80 6.23
CA THR A 163 17.15 -31.26 5.27
C THR A 163 18.01 -32.47 4.90
N GLU A 164 17.65 -33.15 3.81
CA GLU A 164 18.62 -33.98 3.11
C GLU A 164 19.68 -33.00 2.62
N ASP A 165 20.73 -32.89 3.43
CA ASP A 165 22.01 -32.39 3.01
C ASP A 165 22.33 -33.02 1.67
N LYS A 166 22.54 -32.16 0.67
CA LYS A 166 23.24 -32.53 -0.55
C LYS A 166 24.67 -32.89 -0.14
N GLU A 167 24.87 -34.09 0.39
CA GLU A 167 26.16 -34.75 0.33
C GLU A 167 26.34 -35.13 -1.14
N CYS A 168 26.93 -34.19 -1.86
CA CYS A 168 27.35 -34.35 -3.23
C CYS A 168 28.31 -35.55 -3.23
N ASP A 169 27.82 -36.70 -3.69
CA ASP A 169 28.58 -37.94 -3.73
C ASP A 169 29.63 -37.85 -4.83
N TYR A 170 30.79 -37.27 -4.49
CA TYR A 170 31.98 -37.23 -5.33
C TYR A 170 32.73 -38.59 -5.36
N ARG A 171 32.21 -39.64 -4.70
CA ARG A 171 32.90 -40.93 -4.54
C ARG A 171 32.50 -42.00 -5.55
N LEU A 172 31.64 -41.69 -6.52
CA LEU A 172 31.23 -42.62 -7.58
C LEU A 172 31.86 -42.35 -8.94
N LEU A 173 33.03 -41.70 -9.01
CA LEU A 173 33.83 -41.79 -10.22
C LEU A 173 34.50 -43.17 -10.27
N PRO A 174 34.24 -44.00 -11.28
CA PRO A 174 35.09 -45.16 -11.53
C PRO A 174 36.48 -44.63 -11.89
N GLU A 175 37.51 -45.07 -11.17
CA GLU A 175 38.86 -44.99 -11.70
C GLU A 175 38.96 -45.94 -12.90
N SER A 176 39.00 -45.36 -14.09
CA SER A 176 39.53 -45.99 -15.31
C SER A 176 40.01 -44.92 -16.28
#